data_AF-A0A9C9FXD2-F1
#
_entry.id   AF-A0A9C9FXD2-F1
#
_cell.length_a   1.000
_cell.length_b   1.000
_cell.length_c   1.000
_cell.angle_alpha   90.00
_cell.angle_beta   90.00
_cell.angle_gamma   90.00
#
_symmetry.space_group_name_H-M   'P 1'
#
loop_
_entity.id
_entity.type
_entity.pdbx_description
1 polymer ?
#
loop_
_entity_poly.entity_id
_entity_poly.type
_entity_poly.pdbx_seq_one_letter_code
_entity_poly.pdbx_strand_id
1 'polypeptide(L)' 'MVNSPETFPELVKEVRRQLAISQEGLAHELGVSFATINRWENGKTTPFKLVRAHFDSFCAKMVRQGKLQLPEAINE' A
#
# COMPACT_ATOMS: atom_id res chain seq x y z
N MET A 1 -8.93 17.05 9.37
CA MET A 1 -9.53 16.33 8.23
C MET A 1 -8.74 15.05 8.07
N VAL A 2 -9.33 13.90 8.40
CA VAL A 2 -8.63 12.61 8.36
C VAL A 2 -8.72 12.11 6.92
N ASN A 3 -7.61 12.19 6.17
CA ASN A 3 -7.52 11.65 4.82
C ASN A 3 -7.50 10.12 4.92
N SER A 4 -8.67 9.50 4.92
CA SER A 4 -8.77 8.06 4.67
C SER A 4 -8.51 7.84 3.19
N PRO A 5 -7.61 6.92 2.79
CA PRO A 5 -7.42 6.65 1.37
C PRO A 5 -8.73 6.12 0.78
N GLU A 6 -9.26 6.74 -0.27
CA GLU A 6 -10.52 6.31 -0.90
C GLU A 6 -10.25 5.36 -2.09
N THR A 7 -9.01 5.35 -2.58
CA THR A 7 -8.59 4.55 -3.74
C THR A 7 -7.31 3.74 -3.46
N PHE A 8 -7.09 2.68 -4.24
CA PHE A 8 -5.86 1.87 -4.12
C PHE A 8 -4.56 2.69 -4.29
N PRO A 9 -4.43 3.61 -5.27
CA PRO A 9 -3.25 4.48 -5.38
C PRO A 9 -2.98 5.32 -4.12
N GLU A 10 -4.03 5.85 -3.50
CA GLU A 10 -3.92 6.63 -2.26
C GLU A 10 -3.54 5.74 -1.09
N LEU A 11 -4.09 4.52 -1.02
CA LEU A 11 -3.74 3.54 0.01
C LEU A 11 -2.26 3.19 -0.06
N VAL A 12 -1.72 2.92 -1.24
CA VAL A 12 -0.29 2.61 -1.42
C VAL A 12 0.58 3.80 -0.95
N LYS A 13 0.22 5.03 -1.34
CA LYS A 13 0.93 6.24 -0.89
C LYS A 13 0.88 6.41 0.63
N GLU A 14 -0.28 6.18 1.24
CA GLU A 14 -0.47 6.35 2.67
C GLU A 14 0.31 5.31 3.47
N VAL A 15 0.28 4.04 3.03
CA VAL A 15 1.11 2.98 3.62
C VAL A 15 2.58 3.35 3.56
N ARG A 16 3.07 3.80 2.40
CA ARG A 16 4.46 4.23 2.25
C ARG A 16 4.80 5.40 3.18
N ARG A 17 3.90 6.39 3.29
CA ARG A 17 4.07 7.58 4.12
C ARG A 17 4.15 7.23 5.61
N GLN A 18 3.25 6.38 6.10
CA GLN A 18 3.23 5.95 7.50
C GLN A 18 4.46 5.12 7.88
N LEU A 19 4.92 4.26 6.96
CA LEU A 19 6.14 3.48 7.16
C LEU A 19 7.43 4.29 6.97
N ALA A 20 7.33 5.53 6.49
CA ALA A 20 8.46 6.42 6.19
C ALA A 20 9.51 5.79 5.25
N ILE A 21 9.06 5.00 4.27
CA ILE A 21 9.93 4.34 3.28
C ILE A 21 9.82 4.99 1.89
N SER A 22 10.82 4.76 1.03
CA SER A 22 10.77 5.16 -0.37
C SER A 22 9.88 4.19 -1.19
N GLN A 23 9.57 4.56 -2.43
CA GLN A 23 8.90 3.63 -3.35
C GLN A 23 9.73 2.36 -3.58
N GLU A 24 11.06 2.48 -3.58
CA GLU A 24 12.00 1.35 -3.66
C GLU A 24 11.97 0.49 -2.39
N GLY A 25 11.90 1.13 -1.21
CA GLY A 25 11.76 0.40 0.06
C GLY A 25 10.46 -0.40 0.11
N LEU A 26 9.34 0.19 -0.31
CA LEU A 26 8.07 -0.53 -0.39
C LEU A 26 8.13 -1.65 -1.45
N ALA A 27 8.79 -1.41 -2.58
CA ALA A 27 8.98 -2.42 -3.61
C ALA A 27 9.78 -3.62 -3.08
N HIS A 28 10.83 -3.38 -2.30
CA HIS A 28 11.63 -4.41 -1.66
C HIS A 28 10.80 -5.24 -0.67
N GLU A 29 10.04 -4.60 0.21
CA GLU A 29 9.16 -5.28 1.18
C GLU A 29 8.09 -6.16 0.50
N LEU A 30 7.59 -5.72 -0.66
CA LEU A 30 6.56 -6.44 -1.42
C LEU A 30 7.12 -7.40 -2.48
N GLY A 31 8.44 -7.47 -2.66
CA GLY A 31 9.09 -8.33 -3.67
C GLY A 31 8.73 -7.96 -5.12
N VAL A 32 8.45 -6.68 -5.39
CA VAL A 32 8.11 -6.17 -6.72
C VAL A 32 9.13 -5.13 -7.20
N SER A 33 9.03 -4.69 -8.46
CA SER A 33 9.89 -3.63 -8.98
C SER A 33 9.45 -2.24 -8.48
N PHE A 34 10.39 -1.30 -8.39
CA PHE A 34 10.08 0.13 -8.18
C PHE A 34 9.02 0.63 -9.18
N ALA A 35 9.14 0.24 -10.45
CA ALA A 35 8.20 0.65 -11.50
C ALA A 35 6.77 0.17 -11.22
N THR A 36 6.60 -0.97 -10.54
CA THR A 36 5.30 -1.48 -10.11
C THR A 36 4.66 -0.57 -9.07
N ILE A 37 5.39 -0.21 -8.02
CA ILE A 37 4.91 0.73 -6.98
C ILE A 37 4.61 2.10 -7.58
N ASN A 38 5.50 2.62 -8.43
CA ASN A 38 5.29 3.89 -9.11
C ASN A 38 4.01 3.90 -9.96
N ARG A 39 3.69 2.81 -10.67
CA ARG A 39 2.44 2.71 -11.45
C ARG A 39 1.21 2.64 -10.55
N TRP A 40 1.28 1.92 -9.43
CA TRP A 40 0.17 1.86 -8.47
C TRP A 40 -0.13 3.21 -7.84
N GLU A 41 0.89 3.90 -7.30
CA GLU A 41 0.73 5.22 -6.69
C GLU A 41 0.20 6.27 -7.68
N ASN A 42 0.47 6.11 -8.97
CA ASN A 42 -0.03 7.00 -10.02
C ASN A 42 -1.32 6.50 -10.71
N GLY A 43 -1.96 5.45 -10.21
CA GLY A 43 -3.20 4.90 -10.77
C GLY A 43 -3.08 4.37 -12.21
N LYS A 44 -1.86 4.09 -12.68
CA LYS A 44 -1.61 3.65 -14.06
C LYS A 44 -1.93 2.18 -14.30
N THR A 45 -2.01 1.38 -13.25
CA THR A 45 -2.31 -0.06 -13.31
C THR A 45 -3.02 -0.50 -12.05
N THR A 46 -4.06 -1.31 -12.20
CA THR A 46 -4.69 -2.04 -11.09
C THR A 46 -3.93 -3.35 -10.85
N PRO A 47 -3.56 -3.68 -9.60
CA PRO A 47 -2.90 -4.96 -9.30
C PRO A 47 -3.83 -6.14 -9.62
N PHE A 48 -3.27 -7.26 -10.06
CA PHE A 48 -4.00 -8.52 -10.12
C PHE A 48 -4.41 -8.98 -8.72
N LYS A 49 -5.48 -9.76 -8.60
CA LYS A 49 -6.03 -10.26 -7.32
C LYS A 49 -4.95 -10.83 -6.38
N LEU A 50 -4.02 -11.63 -6.91
CA LEU A 50 -2.93 -12.20 -6.11
C LEU A 50 -1.99 -11.14 -5.53
N VAL A 51 -1.65 -10.13 -6.35
CA VAL A 51 -0.74 -9.07 -5.94
C VAL A 51 -1.41 -8.11 -4.96
N ARG A 52 -2.71 -7.85 -5.15
CA ARG A 52 -3.53 -7.13 -4.17
C ARG A 52 -3.56 -7.86 -2.83
N ALA A 53 -3.82 -9.17 -2.83
CA ALA A 53 -3.81 -9.97 -1.61
C ALA A 53 -2.44 -9.96 -0.89
N HIS A 54 -1.34 -9.95 -1.65
CA HIS A 54 0.00 -9.81 -1.08
C HIS A 54 0.19 -8.45 -0.38
N PHE A 55 -0.25 -7.37 -1.03
CA PHE A 55 -0.24 -6.03 -0.45
C PHE A 55 -1.12 -5.93 0.81
N ASP A 56 -2.33 -6.49 0.79
CA ASP A 56 -3.24 -6.48 1.93
C ASP A 56 -2.65 -7.28 3.12
N SER A 57 -2.02 -8.43 2.84
CA SER A 57 -1.32 -9.23 3.85
C SER A 57 -0.13 -8.49 4.47
N PHE A 58 0.64 -7.77 3.65
CA PHE A 58 1.70 -6.89 4.12
C PHE A 58 1.15 -5.79 5.04
N CYS A 59 0.06 -5.13 4.66
CA CYS A 59 -0.60 -4.11 5.48
C CYS A 59 -1.06 -4.69 6.83
N ALA A 60 -1.75 -5.84 6.82
CA ALA A 60 -2.18 -6.52 8.04
C ALA A 60 -1.02 -6.92 8.96
N LYS A 61 0.13 -7.30 8.38
CA LYS A 61 1.38 -7.54 9.15
C LYS A 61 1.88 -6.25 9.79
N MET A 62 1.90 -5.13 9.07
CA MET A 62 2.38 -3.85 9.60
C MET A 62 1.46 -3.27 10.69
N VAL A 63 0.13 -3.44 10.57
CA VAL A 63 -0.84 -3.07 11.61
C VAL A 63 -0.60 -3.88 12.89
N ARG A 64 -0.42 -5.20 12.79
CA ARG A 64 -0.09 -6.06 13.95
C ARG A 64 1.22 -5.67 14.63
N GLN A 65 2.16 -5.08 13.89
CA GLN A 65 3.41 -4.56 14.43
C GLN A 65 3.29 -3.14 15.00
N GLY A 66 2.12 -2.51 14.93
CA GLY A 66 1.90 -1.13 15.37
C GLY A 66 2.56 -0.07 14.45
N LYS A 67 3.03 -0.47 13.27
CA LYS A 67 3.71 0.42 12.31
C LYS A 67 2.77 1.11 11.34
N LEU A 68 1.53 0.62 11.23
CA LEU A 68 0.53 1.12 10.32
C LEU A 68 -0.80 1.28 11.06
N GLN A 69 -1.49 2.38 10.81
CA GLN A 69 -2.85 2.66 11.25
C GLN A 69 -3.71 2.88 10.00
N LEU A 70 -4.48 1.86 9.63
CA LEU A 70 -5.45 1.95 8.55
C LEU A 70 -6.85 2.14 9.16
N PRO A 71 -7.68 3.05 8.61
CA PRO A 71 -9.09 3.09 8.98
C PRO A 71 -9.75 1.74 8.63
N GLU A 72 -10.56 1.20 9.54
CA GLU A 72 -11.34 0.01 9.24
C GLU A 72 -12.25 0.28 8.03
N ALA A 73 -12.17 -0.64 7.06
CA ALA A 73 -12.94 -0.71 5.81
C ALA A 73 -12.48 0.21 4.66
N ILE A 74 -11.62 -0.35 3.79
CA ILE A 74 -11.73 -0.15 2.35
C ILE A 74 -12.58 -1.32 1.84
N ASN A 75 -13.91 -1.17 1.89
CA ASN A 75 -14.82 -2.06 1.17
C ASN A 75 -14.81 -1.61 -0.29
N GLU A 76 -14.16 -2.39 -1.15
CA GLU A 76 -14.32 -2.30 -2.61
C GLU A 76 -15.53 -3.13 -3.04
#